data_AF-A0A5B0NRI0-F1
#
_entry.id   AF-A0A5B0NRI0-F1
#
_cell.length_a   1.000
_cell.length_b   1.000
_cell.length_c   1.000
_cell.angle_alpha   90.00
_cell.angle_beta   90.00
_cell.angle_gamma   90.00
#
_symmetry.space_group_name_H-M   'P 1'
#
loop_
_entity.id
_entity.type
_entity.pdbx_description
1 polymer ?
#
loop_
_entity_poly.entity_id
_entity_poly.type
_entity_poly.pdbx_seq_one_letter_code
_entity_poly.pdbx_strand_id
1 'polypeptide(L)'
;MFWNNSSTSSTVERGPEEANNKNEEGREQETGEPSSRRAKELDSKISREVLFQRANSQISGNEPLSCMKSFDKLLGCYSVSNQIKAIYRFGNLDYERCNHSFRDLKFCLNLKYNFDNSDPQDDQQSFQWNLRKAEKVFEAPNSQDVWEARAIKPLDPTLLK
;
A
#
# COMPACT_ATOMS: atom_id res chain seq x y z
N MET A 1 40.81 -25.34 -14.24
CA MET A 1 40.76 -26.45 -13.25
C MET A 1 39.33 -26.94 -13.22
N PHE A 2 39.12 -28.14 -13.76
CA PHE A 2 37.83 -28.81 -13.88
C PHE A 2 37.63 -29.73 -12.69
N TRP A 3 36.48 -29.69 -12.01
CA TRP A 3 35.94 -30.84 -11.28
C TRP A 3 34.42 -30.85 -11.41
N ASN A 4 33.93 -31.84 -12.18
CA ASN A 4 32.60 -32.43 -12.03
C ASN A 4 32.59 -33.29 -10.76
N ASN A 5 31.44 -33.44 -10.11
CA ASN A 5 30.88 -34.79 -9.92
C ASN A 5 29.42 -34.80 -9.46
N SER A 6 28.76 -35.82 -9.96
CA SER A 6 27.34 -36.13 -9.99
C SER A 6 26.72 -36.52 -8.63
N SER A 7 25.40 -36.26 -8.56
CA SER A 7 24.30 -37.09 -8.06
C SER A 7 24.53 -38.08 -6.90
N THR A 8 23.71 -37.95 -5.86
CA THR A 8 22.97 -39.10 -5.27
C THR A 8 21.70 -38.64 -4.56
N SER A 9 20.57 -39.18 -5.04
CA SER A 9 19.30 -39.26 -4.33
C SER A 9 19.40 -40.27 -3.19
N SER A 10 18.79 -39.98 -2.05
CA SER A 10 18.41 -41.00 -1.07
C SER A 10 17.06 -40.65 -0.47
N THR A 11 16.05 -41.37 -0.93
CA THR A 11 14.75 -41.55 -0.29
C THR A 11 14.93 -42.32 1.01
N VAL A 12 14.26 -41.89 2.08
CA VAL A 12 13.94 -42.73 3.25
C VAL A 12 12.47 -42.50 3.60
N GLU A 13 11.67 -43.47 3.19
CA GLU A 13 10.31 -43.74 3.70
C GLU A 13 10.37 -44.17 5.17
N ARG A 14 9.45 -43.65 6.01
CA ARG A 14 9.02 -44.34 7.23
C ARG A 14 7.65 -43.81 7.75
N GLY A 15 6.60 -44.58 7.42
CA GLY A 15 5.47 -45.03 8.26
C GLY A 15 4.65 -44.05 9.13
N PRO A 16 3.31 -44.19 9.19
CA PRO A 16 2.44 -43.40 10.06
C PRO A 16 2.29 -44.06 11.44
N GLU A 17 2.27 -43.26 12.51
CA GLU A 17 1.67 -43.66 13.79
C GLU A 17 0.63 -42.63 14.23
N GLU A 18 -0.61 -43.11 14.36
CA GLU A 18 -1.72 -42.42 15.02
C GLU A 18 -1.64 -42.62 16.54
N ALA A 19 -1.82 -41.57 17.34
CA ALA A 19 -2.47 -41.63 18.65
C ALA A 19 -2.79 -40.24 19.23
N ASN A 20 -4.05 -39.84 19.04
CA ASN A 20 -4.99 -39.19 19.96
C ASN A 20 -4.55 -38.24 21.11
N ASN A 21 -5.18 -37.06 21.05
CA ASN A 21 -5.87 -36.29 22.12
C ASN A 21 -5.07 -35.73 23.32
N LYS A 22 -5.05 -34.40 23.44
CA LYS A 22 -5.90 -33.64 24.39
C LYS A 22 -5.70 -32.13 24.24
N ASN A 23 -6.80 -31.40 24.37
CA ASN A 23 -6.88 -29.94 24.41
C ASN A 23 -6.07 -29.37 25.59
N GLU A 24 -5.22 -28.37 25.32
CA GLU A 24 -4.97 -27.29 26.27
C GLU A 24 -5.04 -25.95 25.55
N GLU A 25 -6.03 -25.20 26.01
CA GLU A 25 -6.39 -23.84 25.65
C GLU A 25 -5.42 -22.88 26.35
N GLY A 26 -4.94 -21.87 25.62
CA GLY A 26 -4.50 -20.60 26.21
C GLY A 26 -3.08 -20.54 26.76
N ARG A 27 -2.10 -20.33 25.85
CA ARG A 27 -1.04 -19.33 26.05
C ARG A 27 -0.32 -19.08 24.72
N GLU A 28 -0.84 -18.17 23.90
CA GLU A 28 -0.06 -17.62 22.80
C GLU A 28 1.13 -16.86 23.40
N GLN A 29 2.28 -17.54 23.41
CA GLN A 29 3.57 -16.93 23.69
C GLN A 29 3.87 -15.94 22.58
N GLU A 30 3.66 -14.68 22.91
CA GLU A 30 4.22 -13.50 22.27
C GLU A 30 5.77 -13.52 22.36
N THR A 31 6.42 -14.46 21.71
CA THR A 31 7.89 -14.52 21.55
C THR A 31 8.24 -14.82 20.10
N GLY A 32 7.66 -14.04 19.18
CA GLY A 32 8.16 -13.86 17.82
C GLY A 32 8.70 -12.44 17.67
N GLU A 33 9.88 -12.33 17.08
CA GLU A 33 10.73 -11.14 16.95
C GLU A 33 9.97 -9.81 16.70
N PRO A 34 10.43 -8.68 17.27
CA PRO A 34 9.81 -7.37 17.08
C PRO A 34 9.71 -6.94 15.59
N SER A 35 10.54 -7.51 14.72
CA SER A 35 10.49 -7.31 13.26
C SER A 35 9.22 -7.91 12.62
N SER A 36 8.85 -9.14 12.99
CA SER A 36 7.71 -9.85 12.39
C SER A 36 6.37 -9.18 12.74
N ARG A 37 6.23 -8.66 13.96
CA ARG A 37 5.01 -7.95 14.38
C ARG A 37 4.81 -6.63 13.63
N ARG A 38 5.90 -5.88 13.42
CA ARG A 38 5.85 -4.61 12.68
C ARG A 38 5.47 -4.83 11.22
N ALA A 39 5.97 -5.89 10.59
CA ALA A 39 5.59 -6.24 9.22
C ALA A 39 4.08 -6.52 9.12
N LYS A 40 3.54 -7.35 10.02
CA LYS A 40 2.09 -7.65 10.07
C LYS A 40 1.23 -6.39 10.31
N GLU A 41 1.71 -5.49 11.17
CA GLU A 41 1.02 -4.21 11.41
C GLU A 41 1.01 -3.34 10.15
N LEU A 42 2.13 -3.23 9.46
CA LEU A 42 2.28 -2.44 8.23
C LEU A 42 1.38 -2.99 7.11
N ASP A 43 1.32 -4.32 6.94
CA ASP A 43 0.40 -4.97 5.99
C ASP A 43 -1.07 -4.66 6.31
N SER A 44 -1.43 -4.63 7.60
CA SER A 44 -2.78 -4.25 8.03
C SER A 44 -3.11 -2.78 7.73
N LYS A 45 -2.13 -1.87 7.88
CA LYS A 45 -2.25 -0.45 7.56
C LYS A 45 -2.39 -0.24 6.05
N ILE A 46 -1.57 -0.90 5.23
CA ILE A 46 -1.68 -0.88 3.76
C ILE A 46 -3.05 -1.38 3.33
N SER A 47 -3.50 -2.53 3.86
CA SER A 47 -4.80 -3.12 3.50
C SER A 47 -5.95 -2.15 3.80
N ARG A 48 -5.92 -1.48 4.96
CA ARG A 48 -6.91 -0.46 5.33
C ARG A 48 -6.88 0.75 4.39
N GLU A 49 -5.70 1.21 4.02
CA GLU A 49 -5.52 2.35 3.11
C GLU A 49 -6.04 2.04 1.70
N VAL A 50 -5.78 0.83 1.18
CA VAL A 50 -6.30 0.40 -0.13
C VAL A 50 -7.83 0.35 -0.13
N LEU A 51 -8.44 -0.16 0.95
CA LEU A 51 -9.89 -0.15 1.12
C LEU A 51 -10.45 1.28 1.15
N PHE A 52 -9.78 2.18 1.87
CA PHE A 52 -10.17 3.59 1.93
C PHE A 52 -10.07 4.27 0.56
N GLN A 53 -9.01 4.02 -0.20
CA GLN A 53 -8.85 4.52 -1.56
C GLN A 53 -9.96 4.01 -2.50
N ARG A 54 -10.32 2.72 -2.40
CA ARG A 54 -11.40 2.12 -3.20
C ARG A 54 -12.76 2.71 -2.86
N ALA A 55 -13.06 2.92 -1.59
CA ALA A 55 -14.30 3.57 -1.16
C ALA A 55 -14.36 5.01 -1.68
N ASN A 56 -13.26 5.76 -1.59
CA ASN A 56 -13.20 7.14 -2.07
C ASN A 56 -13.29 7.26 -3.59
N SER A 57 -12.76 6.30 -4.35
CA SER A 57 -12.91 6.30 -5.81
C SER A 57 -14.34 6.01 -6.26
N GLN A 58 -15.10 5.22 -5.49
CA GLN A 58 -16.52 4.98 -5.79
C GLN A 58 -17.36 6.25 -5.64
N ILE A 59 -17.01 7.12 -4.67
CA ILE A 59 -17.71 8.40 -4.43
C ILE A 59 -17.55 9.37 -5.61
N SER A 60 -16.48 9.28 -6.41
CA SER A 60 -16.27 10.14 -7.59
C SER A 60 -16.85 9.61 -8.90
N GLY A 61 -17.59 8.49 -8.87
CA GLY A 61 -18.00 7.79 -10.09
C GLY A 61 -16.81 7.03 -10.66
N ASN A 62 -16.77 5.73 -10.37
CA ASN A 62 -16.10 4.64 -11.10
C ASN A 62 -14.68 4.80 -11.67
N GLU A 63 -13.84 5.74 -11.22
CA GLU A 63 -12.44 5.80 -11.68
C GLU A 63 -11.49 5.82 -10.47
N PRO A 64 -10.63 4.80 -10.29
CA PRO A 64 -9.62 4.78 -9.21
C PRO A 64 -8.69 6.01 -9.25
N LEU A 65 -8.66 6.73 -10.36
CA LEU A 65 -8.06 8.05 -10.51
C LEU A 65 -8.87 8.83 -11.55
N SER A 66 -9.63 9.86 -11.18
CA SER A 66 -10.18 10.75 -12.21
C SER A 66 -9.04 11.36 -13.02
N CYS A 67 -9.02 11.16 -14.34
CA CYS A 67 -7.96 11.70 -15.22
C CYS A 67 -7.88 13.22 -15.12
N MET A 68 -9.02 13.89 -14.95
CA MET A 68 -9.07 15.35 -14.77
C MET A 68 -8.37 15.78 -13.50
N LYS A 69 -8.64 15.11 -12.37
CA LYS A 69 -7.98 15.40 -11.09
C LYS A 69 -6.46 15.19 -11.17
N SER A 70 -6.03 14.17 -11.89
CA SER A 70 -4.60 13.88 -12.10
C SER A 70 -3.94 14.95 -12.98
N PHE A 71 -4.66 15.46 -13.98
CA PHE A 71 -4.23 16.56 -14.82
C PHE A 71 -4.13 17.89 -14.04
N ASP A 72 -5.12 18.23 -13.23
CA ASP A 72 -5.09 19.44 -12.40
C ASP A 72 -3.91 19.43 -11.43
N LYS A 73 -3.59 18.26 -10.88
CA LYS A 73 -2.40 18.07 -10.02
C LYS A 73 -1.09 18.29 -10.78
N LEU A 74 -1.01 17.81 -12.03
CA LEU A 74 0.14 18.03 -12.91
C LEU A 74 0.33 19.52 -13.19
N LEU A 75 -0.73 20.21 -13.63
CA LEU A 75 -0.70 21.65 -13.90
C LEU A 75 -0.35 22.45 -12.64
N GLY A 76 -0.92 22.08 -11.50
CA GLY A 76 -0.60 22.70 -10.21
C GLY A 76 0.88 22.56 -9.84
N CYS A 77 1.52 21.45 -10.18
CA CYS A 77 2.96 21.26 -9.96
C CYS A 77 3.80 22.13 -10.90
N TYR A 78 3.47 22.17 -12.19
CA TYR A 78 4.17 22.99 -13.18
C TYR A 78 3.86 24.49 -13.10
N SER A 79 2.93 24.89 -12.24
CA SER A 79 2.64 26.30 -11.98
C SER A 79 3.89 27.04 -11.53
N VAL A 80 4.15 28.19 -12.17
CA VAL A 80 5.27 29.10 -11.86
C VAL A 80 5.31 29.43 -10.37
N SER A 81 4.15 29.62 -9.74
CA SER A 81 4.04 29.95 -8.31
C SER A 81 4.63 28.88 -7.39
N ASN A 82 4.45 27.59 -7.74
CA ASN A 82 5.00 26.48 -6.98
C ASN A 82 6.48 26.26 -7.26
N GLN A 83 6.91 26.45 -8.51
CA GLN A 83 8.32 26.36 -8.88
C GLN A 83 9.17 27.44 -8.19
N ILE A 84 8.66 28.68 -8.07
CA ILE A 84 9.34 29.74 -7.31
C ILE A 84 9.48 29.36 -5.83
N LYS A 85 8.41 28.82 -5.21
CA LYS A 85 8.46 28.37 -3.81
C LYS A 85 9.44 27.22 -3.60
N ALA A 86 9.51 26.28 -4.54
CA ALA A 86 10.45 25.16 -4.49
C ALA A 86 11.90 25.66 -4.54
N ILE A 87 12.21 26.57 -5.47
CA ILE A 87 13.54 27.21 -5.55
C ILE A 87 13.86 27.94 -4.25
N TYR A 88 12.91 28.71 -3.70
CA TYR A 88 13.13 29.45 -2.45
C TYR A 88 13.41 28.53 -1.25
N ARG A 89 12.71 27.39 -1.14
CA ARG A 89 12.81 26.50 0.03
C ARG A 89 13.94 25.49 -0.08
N PHE A 90 14.14 24.90 -1.26
CA PHE A 90 15.03 23.76 -1.47
C PHE A 90 16.23 24.10 -2.37
N GLY A 91 16.24 25.27 -3.02
CA GLY A 91 17.33 25.70 -3.90
C GLY A 91 17.31 25.03 -5.28
N ASN A 92 16.33 24.19 -5.57
CA ASN A 92 16.17 23.46 -6.81
C ASN A 92 14.70 23.46 -7.28
N LEU A 93 14.50 23.10 -8.55
CA LEU A 93 13.17 22.89 -9.10
C LEU A 93 12.64 21.52 -8.68
N ASP A 94 11.36 21.46 -8.29
CA ASP A 94 10.70 20.27 -7.73
C ASP A 94 10.25 19.28 -8.84
N TYR A 95 11.20 18.88 -9.71
CA TYR A 95 10.90 18.02 -10.86
C TYR A 95 10.38 16.64 -10.48
N GLU A 96 10.88 16.05 -9.38
CA GLU A 96 10.46 14.71 -8.94
C GLU A 96 8.98 14.66 -8.54
N ARG A 97 8.49 15.72 -7.89
CA ARG A 97 7.08 15.83 -7.50
C ARG A 97 6.18 15.99 -8.72
N CYS A 98 6.64 16.70 -9.75
CA CYS A 98 5.90 16.83 -11.01
C CYS A 98 5.94 15.54 -11.82
N ASN A 99 7.06 14.80 -11.81
CA ASN A 99 7.19 13.50 -12.45
C ASN A 99 6.19 12.49 -11.88
N HIS A 100 5.99 12.47 -10.56
CA HIS A 100 4.97 11.62 -9.94
C HIS A 100 3.56 11.93 -10.44
N SER A 101 3.21 13.22 -10.51
CA SER A 101 1.90 13.67 -10.99
C SER A 101 1.71 13.37 -12.49
N PHE A 102 2.80 13.43 -13.26
CA PHE A 102 2.78 13.05 -14.68
C PHE A 102 2.56 11.55 -14.87
N ARG A 103 3.19 10.70 -14.04
CA ARG A 103 2.95 9.25 -14.05
C ARG A 103 1.52 8.91 -13.67
N ASP A 104 0.94 9.62 -12.70
CA ASP A 104 -0.48 9.49 -12.33
C ASP A 104 -1.41 9.76 -13.53
N LEU A 105 -1.16 10.86 -14.25
CA LEU A 105 -1.93 11.22 -15.45
C LEU A 105 -1.75 10.20 -16.57
N LYS A 106 -0.50 9.82 -16.87
CA LYS A 106 -0.19 8.83 -17.92
C LYS A 106 -0.85 7.49 -17.63
N PHE A 107 -0.83 7.05 -16.38
CA PHE A 107 -1.49 5.82 -15.96
C PHE A 107 -3.00 5.91 -16.19
N CYS A 108 -3.65 7.01 -15.78
CA CYS A 108 -5.08 7.20 -16.03
C CYS A 108 -5.43 7.19 -17.52
N LEU A 109 -4.68 7.92 -18.35
CA LEU A 109 -4.91 7.92 -19.80
C LEU A 109 -4.71 6.53 -20.39
N ASN A 110 -3.70 5.78 -19.94
CA ASN A 110 -3.49 4.41 -20.40
C ASN A 110 -4.66 3.50 -20.01
N LEU A 111 -5.21 3.64 -18.79
CA LEU A 111 -6.41 2.93 -18.36
C LEU A 111 -7.65 3.33 -19.15
N LYS A 112 -7.76 4.58 -19.57
CA LYS A 112 -8.91 5.04 -20.35
C LYS A 112 -8.87 4.62 -21.83
N TYR A 113 -7.67 4.58 -22.43
CA TYR A 113 -7.52 4.37 -23.88
C TYR A 113 -7.30 2.91 -24.28
N ASN A 114 -6.64 2.10 -23.45
CA ASN A 114 -6.27 0.72 -23.84
C ASN A 114 -7.27 -0.34 -23.38
N PHE A 115 -8.27 0.08 -22.61
CA PHE A 115 -8.91 -0.74 -21.61
C PHE A 115 -10.37 -0.27 -21.52
N ASP A 116 -11.29 -1.16 -21.88
CA ASP A 116 -12.72 -0.88 -21.88
C ASP A 116 -13.22 -1.12 -20.45
N ASN A 117 -13.95 -0.17 -19.86
CA ASN A 117 -14.32 -0.14 -18.42
C ASN A 117 -15.10 -1.38 -17.90
N SER A 118 -15.34 -2.37 -18.76
CA SER A 118 -15.97 -3.65 -18.47
C SER A 118 -14.98 -4.81 -18.30
N ASP A 119 -13.68 -4.61 -18.55
CA ASP A 119 -12.68 -5.68 -18.47
C ASP A 119 -12.18 -5.89 -17.02
N PRO A 120 -12.31 -7.09 -16.43
CA PRO A 120 -11.73 -7.41 -15.13
C PRO A 120 -10.20 -7.25 -15.05
N GLN A 121 -9.49 -7.19 -16.18
CA GLN A 121 -8.05 -6.93 -16.21
C GLN A 121 -7.69 -5.49 -15.78
N ASP A 122 -8.62 -4.54 -15.93
CA ASP A 122 -8.42 -3.12 -15.56
C ASP A 122 -8.51 -2.89 -14.06
N ASP A 123 -9.46 -3.60 -13.43
CA ASP A 123 -9.62 -3.66 -12.00
C ASP A 123 -8.34 -4.19 -11.32
N GLN A 124 -7.65 -5.15 -11.94
CA GLN A 124 -6.38 -5.66 -11.41
C GLN A 124 -5.24 -4.64 -11.53
N GLN A 125 -5.10 -3.95 -12.66
CA GLN A 125 -4.04 -2.96 -12.85
C GLN A 125 -4.22 -1.74 -11.95
N SER A 126 -5.46 -1.26 -11.83
CA SER A 126 -5.79 -0.16 -10.92
C SER A 126 -5.57 -0.54 -9.46
N PHE A 127 -5.93 -1.77 -9.07
CA PHE A 127 -5.64 -2.29 -7.74
C PHE A 127 -4.15 -2.34 -7.45
N GLN A 128 -3.33 -2.88 -8.37
CA GLN A 128 -1.86 -2.89 -8.22
C GLN A 128 -1.26 -1.48 -8.14
N TRP A 129 -1.82 -0.52 -8.87
CA TRP A 129 -1.38 0.87 -8.79
C TRP A 129 -1.69 1.50 -7.43
N ASN A 130 -2.88 1.26 -6.90
CA ASN A 130 -3.29 1.73 -5.57
C ASN A 130 -2.47 1.07 -4.46
N LEU A 131 -2.16 -0.22 -4.58
CA LEU A 131 -1.23 -0.91 -3.68
C LEU A 131 0.13 -0.23 -3.65
N ARG A 132 0.75 0.01 -4.81
CA ARG A 132 2.05 0.69 -4.91
C ARG A 132 2.01 2.10 -4.30
N LYS A 133 0.88 2.81 -4.41
CA LYS A 133 0.69 4.10 -3.74
C LYS A 133 0.58 3.96 -2.23
N ALA A 134 -0.21 3.01 -1.75
CA ALA A 134 -0.38 2.75 -0.33
C ALA A 134 0.97 2.37 0.33
N GLU A 135 1.72 1.45 -0.28
CA GLU A 135 3.08 1.08 0.16
C GLU A 135 3.97 2.32 0.31
N LYS A 136 3.98 3.20 -0.70
CA LYS A 136 4.77 4.44 -0.69
C LYS A 136 4.37 5.42 0.41
N VAL A 137 3.10 5.45 0.82
CA VAL A 137 2.65 6.31 1.94
C VAL A 137 3.23 5.85 3.28
N PHE A 138 3.52 4.55 3.43
CA PHE A 138 4.08 3.98 4.66
C PHE A 138 5.60 3.73 4.59
N GLU A 139 6.27 4.10 3.50
CA GLU A 139 7.75 4.07 3.41
C GLU A 139 8.44 4.99 4.43
N ALA A 140 7.78 6.10 4.79
CA ALA A 140 8.26 7.07 5.76
C ALA A 140 7.20 7.33 6.84
N PRO A 141 7.60 7.82 8.03
CA PRO A 141 6.66 8.21 9.07
C PRO A 141 5.66 9.23 8.51
N ASN A 142 4.38 8.90 8.62
CA ASN A 142 3.33 9.70 8.02
C ASN A 142 2.53 10.44 9.11
N SER A 143 1.65 11.35 8.68
CA SER A 143 0.78 12.08 9.61
C SER A 143 -0.24 11.20 10.30
N GLN A 144 -0.61 10.05 9.71
CA GLN A 144 -1.57 9.12 10.29
C GLN A 144 -1.03 8.52 11.60
N ASP A 145 0.27 8.21 11.65
CA ASP A 145 0.93 7.73 12.86
C ASP A 145 0.85 8.75 14.02
N VAL A 146 0.90 10.05 13.70
CA VAL A 146 0.74 11.12 14.70
C VAL A 146 -0.70 11.18 15.24
N TRP A 147 -1.69 10.95 14.39
CA TRP A 147 -3.10 10.92 14.81
C TRP A 147 -3.41 9.69 15.66
N GLU A 148 -2.85 8.54 15.32
CA GLU A 148 -2.95 7.31 16.10
C GLU A 148 -2.30 7.48 17.48
N ALA A 149 -1.11 8.10 17.54
CA ALA A 149 -0.43 8.40 18.80
C ALA A 149 -1.19 9.39 19.70
N ARG A 150 -2.02 10.27 19.11
CA ARG A 150 -2.82 11.27 19.82
C ARG A 150 -4.27 10.84 20.04
N ALA A 151 -4.61 9.58 19.78
CA ALA A 151 -6.00 9.12 19.85
C ALA A 151 -6.62 9.38 21.23
N ILE A 152 -7.44 10.42 21.32
CA ILE A 152 -8.30 10.70 22.48
C ILE A 152 -9.42 9.66 22.40
N LYS A 153 -9.59 8.86 23.45
CA LYS A 153 -10.75 7.95 23.52
C LYS A 153 -12.01 8.81 23.42
N PRO A 154 -12.90 8.57 22.43
CA PRO A 154 -14.13 9.33 22.34
C PRO A 154 -14.89 9.17 23.66
N LEU A 155 -15.38 10.28 24.21
CA LEU A 155 -16.23 10.26 25.39
C LEU A 155 -17.47 9.44 25.07
N ASP A 156 -17.81 8.54 25.99
CA ASP A 156 -19.00 7.71 25.84
C ASP A 156 -20.23 8.64 25.74
N PRO A 157 -21.07 8.52 24.70
CA PRO A 157 -22.26 9.35 24.53
C PRO A 157 -23.23 9.24 25.71
N THR A 158 -23.14 8.19 26.53
CA THR A 158 -23.94 8.03 27.76
C THR A 158 -23.53 8.98 28.89
N LEU A 159 -22.34 9.60 28.81
CA LEU A 159 -21.82 10.57 29.78
C LEU A 159 -22.14 12.03 29.41
N LEU A 160 -22.71 12.27 28.21
CA LEU A 160 -23.25 13.56 27.80
C LEU A 160 -24.73 13.62 28.19
N LYS A 161 -25.00 13.85 29.48
CA LYS A 161 -26.36 14.12 30.00
C LYS A 161 -26.51 15.59 30.37
#